data_AF-A0A397ZZS1-F1
#
_entry.id   AF-A0A397ZZS1-F1
#
_cell.length_a   1.000
_cell.length_b   1.000
_cell.length_c   1.000
_cell.angle_alpha   90.00
_cell.angle_beta   90.00
_cell.angle_gamma   90.00
#
_symmetry.space_group_name_H-M   'P 1'
#
loop_
_entity.id
_entity.type
_entity.pdbx_description
1 polymer ?
#
loop_
_entity_poly.entity_id
_entity_poly.type
_entity_poly.pdbx_seq_one_letter_code
_entity_poly.pdbx_strand_id
1 'polypeptide(L)'
;MADATEKAEHDRIFKKFDANGDGKISASELGDALKNLGSVTHDDIKRMMAEIDTDGDGYISYQEFSDFASANRGLMKDVAKIF
;
A
#
# COMPACT_ATOMS: atom_id res chain seq x y z
N MET A 1 -7.97 -19.03 -13.25
CA MET A 1 -6.68 -18.34 -13.45
C MET A 1 -6.81 -16.84 -13.12
N ALA A 2 -7.34 -16.48 -11.94
CA ALA A 2 -7.50 -15.08 -11.52
C ALA A 2 -6.70 -14.75 -10.25
N ASP A 3 -6.53 -15.74 -9.37
CA ASP A 3 -5.86 -15.60 -8.07
C ASP A 3 -4.36 -15.29 -8.15
N ALA A 4 -3.64 -15.91 -9.11
CA ALA A 4 -2.20 -15.74 -9.24
C ALA A 4 -1.78 -14.35 -9.74
N THR A 5 -2.63 -13.68 -10.52
CA THR A 5 -2.38 -12.33 -11.04
C THR A 5 -2.60 -11.27 -9.97
N GLU A 6 -3.63 -11.39 -9.14
CA GLU A 6 -3.90 -10.45 -8.05
C GLU A 6 -2.76 -10.48 -7.02
N LYS A 7 -2.31 -11.68 -6.65
CA LYS A 7 -1.20 -11.84 -5.72
C LYS A 7 0.12 -11.26 -6.25
N ALA A 8 0.36 -11.40 -7.55
CA ALA A 8 1.54 -10.84 -8.20
C ALA A 8 1.47 -9.31 -8.33
N GLU A 9 0.30 -8.74 -8.59
CA GLU A 9 0.10 -7.28 -8.55
C GLU A 9 0.28 -6.74 -7.12
N HIS A 10 -0.29 -7.42 -6.12
CA HIS A 10 -0.14 -7.03 -4.72
C HIS A 10 1.33 -7.05 -4.31
N ASP A 11 2.09 -8.10 -4.64
CA ASP A 11 3.53 -8.19 -4.33
C ASP A 11 4.35 -7.09 -5.04
N ARG A 12 4.04 -6.80 -6.30
CA ARG A 12 4.73 -5.74 -7.05
C ARG A 12 4.47 -4.37 -6.47
N ILE A 13 3.22 -4.07 -6.15
CA ILE A 13 2.86 -2.77 -5.56
C ILE A 13 3.43 -2.70 -4.14
N PHE A 14 3.30 -3.75 -3.33
CA PHE A 14 3.86 -3.79 -1.99
C PHE A 14 5.35 -3.45 -1.97
N LYS A 15 6.15 -4.11 -2.82
CA LYS A 15 7.58 -3.82 -3.00
C LYS A 15 7.89 -2.41 -3.52
N LYS A 16 6.90 -1.76 -4.13
CA LYS A 16 7.07 -0.38 -4.61
C LYS A 16 6.86 0.64 -3.49
N PHE A 17 6.02 0.29 -2.51
CA PHE A 17 5.81 1.09 -1.31
C PHE A 17 6.90 0.81 -0.29
N ASP A 18 7.28 -0.46 -0.09
CA ASP A 18 8.40 -0.90 0.74
C ASP A 18 9.75 -0.51 0.10
N ALA A 19 10.14 0.75 0.31
CA ALA A 19 11.36 1.32 -0.26
C ALA A 19 12.63 0.76 0.41
N ASN A 20 12.53 0.38 1.69
CA ASN A 20 13.64 -0.14 2.47
C ASN A 20 13.81 -1.67 2.33
N GLY A 21 12.78 -2.40 1.86
CA GLY A 21 12.78 -3.84 1.64
C GLY A 21 12.64 -4.68 2.91
N ASP A 22 12.10 -4.12 4.00
CA ASP A 22 11.97 -4.79 5.30
C ASP A 22 10.72 -5.68 5.38
N GLY A 23 9.89 -5.71 4.33
CA GLY A 23 8.70 -6.53 4.25
C GLY A 23 7.47 -5.93 4.92
N LYS A 24 7.50 -4.63 5.25
CA LYS A 24 6.40 -3.85 5.81
C LYS A 24 6.46 -2.41 5.30
N ILE A 25 5.32 -1.75 5.23
CA ILE A 25 5.28 -0.36 4.74
C ILE A 25 5.10 0.55 5.95
N SER A 26 6.05 1.44 6.20
CA SER A 26 5.91 2.48 7.23
C SER A 26 5.05 3.64 6.75
N ALA A 27 4.54 4.46 7.68
CA ALA A 27 3.78 5.66 7.33
C ALA A 27 4.58 6.64 6.43
N SER A 28 5.91 6.71 6.61
CA SER A 28 6.78 7.52 5.76
C SER A 28 6.81 6.99 4.32
N GLU A 29 6.98 5.69 4.16
CA GLU A 29 7.01 5.00 2.86
C GLU A 29 5.67 5.07 2.13
N LEU A 30 4.58 4.84 2.87
CA LEU A 30 3.23 5.04 2.37
C LEU A 30 3.06 6.47 1.85
N GLY A 31 3.53 7.46 2.62
CA GLY A 31 3.49 8.86 2.25
C GLY A 31 4.28 9.18 0.99
N ASP A 32 5.49 8.67 0.86
CA ASP A 32 6.32 8.92 -0.33
C ASP A 32 5.76 8.23 -1.58
N ALA A 33 5.19 7.04 -1.45
CA ALA A 33 4.49 6.38 -2.54
C ALA A 33 3.22 7.14 -2.97
N LEU A 34 2.42 7.60 -2.00
CA LEU A 34 1.18 8.33 -2.27
C LEU A 34 1.42 9.77 -2.77
N LYS A 35 2.53 10.42 -2.38
CA LYS A 35 2.96 11.72 -2.96
C LYS A 35 3.13 11.64 -4.47
N ASN A 36 3.55 10.50 -4.99
CA ASN A 36 3.65 10.30 -6.44
C ASN A 36 2.28 10.15 -7.12
N LEU A 37 1.24 9.75 -6.38
CA LEU A 37 -0.15 9.70 -6.85
C LEU A 37 -0.84 11.07 -6.83
N GLY A 38 -0.44 11.96 -5.93
CA GLY A 38 -1.02 13.29 -5.80
C GLY A 38 -0.65 14.00 -4.49
N SER A 39 -1.33 15.11 -4.21
CA SER A 39 -1.12 15.90 -2.99
C SER A 39 -1.88 15.30 -1.80
N VAL A 40 -1.32 14.24 -1.20
CA VAL A 40 -1.74 13.74 0.11
C VAL A 40 -0.95 14.43 1.24
N THR A 41 -1.63 14.76 2.34
CA THR A 41 -0.99 15.34 3.51
C THR A 41 -0.59 14.27 4.53
N HIS A 42 0.23 14.65 5.51
CA HIS A 42 0.57 13.78 6.64
C HIS A 42 -0.66 13.31 7.43
N ASP A 43 -1.72 14.12 7.49
CA ASP A 43 -2.96 13.75 8.18
C ASP A 43 -3.73 12.67 7.40
N ASP A 44 -3.78 12.79 6.07
CA ASP A 44 -4.37 11.77 5.19
C ASP A 44 -3.62 10.45 5.30
N ILE A 45 -2.28 10.50 5.30
CA ILE A 45 -1.43 9.30 5.47
C ILE A 45 -1.73 8.64 6.81
N LYS A 46 -1.82 9.40 7.92
CA LYS A 46 -2.15 8.84 9.23
C LYS A 46 -3.53 8.19 9.27
N ARG A 47 -4.53 8.79 8.61
CA ARG A 47 -5.88 8.22 8.51
C ARG A 47 -5.86 6.93 7.72
N MET A 48 -5.23 6.93 6.54
CA MET A 48 -5.08 5.73 5.72
C MET A 48 -4.30 4.64 6.45
N MET A 49 -3.24 5.02 7.18
CA MET A 49 -2.50 4.10 8.02
C MET A 49 -3.44 3.45 9.02
N ALA A 50 -4.17 4.24 9.81
CA ALA A 50 -5.10 3.72 10.81
C ALA A 50 -6.30 2.93 10.24
N GLU A 51 -6.62 3.10 8.95
CA GLU A 51 -7.63 2.30 8.27
C GLU A 51 -7.11 0.95 7.78
N ILE A 52 -5.80 0.83 7.53
CA ILE A 52 -5.16 -0.38 6.99
C ILE A 52 -4.46 -1.18 8.10
N ASP A 53 -3.68 -0.49 8.93
CA ASP A 53 -2.99 -0.96 10.12
C ASP A 53 -4.03 -1.40 11.16
N THR A 54 -4.35 -2.69 11.14
CA THR A 54 -5.42 -3.27 11.95
C THR A 54 -4.88 -3.75 13.29
N ASP A 55 -3.60 -4.12 13.33
CA ASP A 55 -2.93 -4.55 14.56
C ASP A 55 -2.36 -3.37 15.38
N GLY A 56 -2.24 -2.19 14.77
CA GLY A 56 -1.81 -0.95 15.39
C GLY A 56 -0.30 -0.89 15.63
N ASP A 57 0.50 -1.64 14.87
CA ASP A 57 1.96 -1.69 15.02
C ASP A 57 2.67 -0.48 14.40
N GLY A 58 1.94 0.36 13.64
CA GLY A 58 2.45 1.53 12.96
C GLY A 58 3.12 1.23 11.61
N TYR A 59 2.94 0.02 11.11
CA TYR A 59 3.38 -0.49 9.81
C TYR A 59 2.21 -1.19 9.10
N ILE A 60 2.33 -1.40 7.81
CA ILE A 60 1.38 -2.19 7.03
C ILE A 60 2.08 -3.46 6.59
N SER A 61 1.63 -4.58 7.12
CA SER A 61 2.08 -5.91 6.74
C SER A 61 1.58 -6.29 5.35
N TYR A 62 2.25 -7.23 4.68
CA TYR A 62 1.78 -7.76 3.39
C TYR A 62 0.33 -8.25 3.43
N GLN A 63 -0.08 -8.82 4.56
CA GLN A 63 -1.43 -9.35 4.73
C GLN A 63 -2.48 -8.24 4.78
N GLU A 64 -2.25 -7.19 5.58
CA GLU A 64 -3.10 -6.00 5.68
C GLU A 64 -3.15 -5.23 4.35
N PHE A 65 -1.99 -5.10 3.69
CA PHE A 65 -1.92 -4.53 2.36
C PHE A 65 -2.74 -5.32 1.36
N SER A 66 -2.66 -6.66 1.37
CA SER A 66 -3.39 -7.52 0.44
C SER A 66 -4.90 -7.43 0.65
N ASP A 67 -5.35 -7.37 1.91
CA ASP A 67 -6.76 -7.15 2.24
C ASP A 67 -7.23 -5.79 1.70
N PHE A 68 -6.48 -4.72 1.98
CA PHE A 68 -6.77 -3.38 1.46
C PHE A 68 -6.74 -3.33 -0.08
N ALA A 69 -5.75 -3.94 -0.71
CA ALA A 69 -5.60 -4.01 -2.17
C ALA A 69 -6.79 -4.74 -2.82
N SER A 70 -7.26 -5.82 -2.17
CA SER A 70 -8.39 -6.60 -2.63
C SER A 70 -9.72 -5.83 -2.54
N ALA A 71 -9.86 -4.98 -1.51
CA ALA A 71 -11.00 -4.09 -1.33
C ALA A 71 -10.93 -2.87 -2.28
N ASN A 72 -9.72 -2.35 -2.53
CA ASN A 72 -9.48 -1.10 -3.26
C ASN A 72 -8.76 -1.34 -4.59
N ARG A 73 -9.22 -2.32 -5.39
CA ARG A 73 -8.62 -2.68 -6.69
C ARG A 73 -8.48 -1.51 -7.66
N GLY A 74 -9.39 -0.53 -7.61
CA GLY A 74 -9.33 0.66 -8.46
C GLY A 74 -8.08 1.50 -8.20
N LEU A 75 -7.82 1.80 -6.92
CA LEU A 75 -6.65 2.56 -6.49
C LEU A 75 -5.35 1.81 -6.84
N MET A 76 -5.30 0.51 -6.57
CA MET A 76 -4.13 -0.32 -6.89
C MET A 76 -3.80 -0.33 -8.38
N LYS A 77 -4.82 -0.29 -9.25
CA LYS A 77 -4.60 -0.18 -10.70
C LYS A 77 -4.02 1.15 -11.14
N ASP A 78 -4.38 2.26 -10.48
CA ASP A 78 -3.83 3.57 -10.84
C ASP A 78 -2.41 3.74 -10.32
N VAL A 79 -2.15 3.23 -9.12
CA VAL A 79 -0.80 3.07 -8.56
C VAL A 79 0.10 2.23 -9.48
N ALA A 80 -0.38 1.07 -9.95
CA ALA A 80 0.39 0.21 -10.86
C ALA A 80 0.67 0.83 -12.24
N LYS A 81 -0.04 1.90 -12.65
CA LYS A 81 0.23 2.62 -13.90
C LYS A 81 1.26 3.75 -13.74
N ILE A 82 1.40 4.27 -12.53
CA ILE A 82 2.30 5.39 -12.22
C ILE A 82 3.75 4.91 -12.06
N PHE A 83 3.92 3.64 -11.70
CA PHE A 83 5.19 3.00 -11.42
C PHE A 83 5.56 1.93 -12.44
#